data_AF-A0A932FD21-F1
#
_entry.id   AF-A0A932FD21-F1
#
_cell.length_a   1.000
_cell.length_b   1.000
_cell.length_c   1.000
_cell.angle_alpha   90.00
_cell.angle_beta   90.00
_cell.angle_gamma   90.00
#
_symmetry.space_group_name_H-M   'P 1'
#
loop_
_entity.id
_entity.type
_entity.pdbx_description
1 polymer ?
#
loop_
_entity_poly.entity_id
_entity_poly.type
_entity_poly.pdbx_seq_one_letter_code
_entity_poly.pdbx_strand_id
1 'polypeptide(L)'
;MTAGDSLESYIAELDALARRLGLDHYPVDFELAPSSLMTEIAVYGLPIRMPHWSFGVRYIHQLVRQSMGHSRIFEVMFPGDPCHAYLMDGNTIAENTLVTAHVLGHADFAKNNLLFARFHEQAGGNIIEMAAAHARRIQQAIDE
;
A
#
# COMPACT_ATOMS: atom_id res chain seq x y z
N MET A 1 -17.82 2.92 27.76
CA MET A 1 -17.15 2.56 26.50
C MET A 1 -18.14 1.73 25.70
N THR A 2 -18.84 2.37 24.78
CA THR A 2 -19.75 1.72 23.84
C THR A 2 -18.93 0.87 22.88
N ALA A 3 -19.38 -0.36 22.60
CA ALA A 3 -18.84 -1.17 21.52
C ALA A 3 -19.03 -0.40 20.19
N GLY A 4 -17.95 0.03 19.51
CA GLY A 4 -18.12 0.74 18.24
C GLY A 4 -16.89 1.37 17.58
N ASP A 5 -15.83 1.74 18.31
CA ASP A 5 -14.73 2.52 17.69
C ASP A 5 -13.51 1.65 17.33
N SER A 6 -13.71 0.63 16.49
CA SER A 6 -12.58 -0.12 15.90
C SER A 6 -12.35 0.34 14.46
N LEU A 7 -11.09 0.32 14.02
CA LEU A 7 -10.71 0.72 12.68
C LEU A 7 -11.44 -0.10 11.61
N GLU A 8 -11.66 -1.39 11.88
CA GLU A 8 -12.40 -2.30 11.00
C GLU A 8 -13.85 -1.87 10.82
N SER A 9 -14.50 -1.34 11.86
CA SER A 9 -15.85 -0.80 11.76
C SER A 9 -15.88 0.41 10.83
N TYR A 10 -14.93 1.35 11.00
CA TYR A 10 -14.83 2.51 10.14
C TYR A 10 -14.50 2.14 8.68
N ILE A 11 -13.64 1.16 8.46
CA ILE A 11 -13.34 0.65 7.11
C ILE A 11 -14.62 0.14 6.44
N ALA A 12 -15.41 -0.68 7.14
CA ALA A 12 -16.66 -1.21 6.60
C ALA A 12 -17.70 -0.10 6.30
N GLU A 13 -17.82 0.88 7.19
CA GLU A 13 -18.71 2.02 7.00
C GLU A 13 -18.29 2.91 5.83
N LEU A 14 -16.98 3.15 5.67
CA LEU A 14 -16.41 3.93 4.58
C LEU A 14 -16.53 3.21 3.23
N ASP A 15 -16.29 1.89 3.16
CA ASP A 15 -16.50 1.10 1.94
C ASP A 15 -17.97 1.17 1.51
N ALA A 16 -18.89 0.98 2.45
CA ALA A 16 -20.32 1.11 2.19
C ALA A 16 -20.71 2.53 1.74
N LEU A 17 -20.08 3.57 2.32
CA LEU A 17 -20.29 4.96 1.91
C LEU A 17 -19.75 5.21 0.50
N ALA A 18 -18.54 4.75 0.18
CA ALA A 18 -17.92 4.90 -1.14
C ALA A 18 -18.83 4.32 -2.24
N ARG A 19 -19.33 3.10 -2.04
CA ARG A 19 -20.30 2.46 -2.95
C ARG A 19 -21.59 3.27 -3.10
N ARG A 20 -22.14 3.82 -2.00
CA ARG A 20 -23.33 4.69 -2.05
C ARG A 20 -23.08 5.99 -2.82
N LEU A 21 -21.86 6.52 -2.77
CA LEU A 21 -21.45 7.71 -3.52
C LEU A 21 -21.12 7.42 -4.99
N GLY A 22 -21.16 6.15 -5.40
CA GLY A 22 -20.94 5.74 -6.79
C GLY A 22 -19.49 5.46 -7.16
N LEU A 23 -18.59 5.31 -6.17
CA LEU A 23 -17.24 4.82 -6.44
C LEU A 23 -17.29 3.35 -6.85
N ASP A 24 -16.54 3.00 -7.89
CA ASP A 24 -16.37 1.64 -8.39
C ASP A 24 -14.90 1.25 -8.31
N HIS A 25 -14.57 0.40 -7.34
CA HIS A 25 -13.21 -0.07 -7.08
C HIS A 25 -13.18 -1.58 -6.82
N TYR A 26 -12.02 -2.20 -7.00
CA TYR A 26 -11.77 -3.59 -6.57
C TYR A 26 -11.82 -3.70 -5.04
N PRO A 27 -11.98 -4.92 -4.47
CA PRO A 27 -11.84 -5.13 -3.04
C PRO A 27 -10.51 -4.56 -2.53
N VAL A 28 -10.54 -3.86 -1.40
CA VAL A 28 -9.35 -3.28 -0.79
C VAL A 28 -9.02 -4.01 0.50
N ASP A 29 -7.85 -4.63 0.54
CA ASP A 29 -7.31 -5.32 1.71
C ASP A 29 -6.43 -4.36 2.51
N PHE A 30 -6.94 -3.94 3.68
CA PHE A 30 -6.22 -3.06 4.60
C PHE A 30 -5.40 -3.86 5.62
N GLU A 31 -4.11 -3.54 5.75
CA GLU A 31 -3.20 -4.15 6.71
C GLU A 31 -2.44 -3.07 7.50
N LEU A 32 -2.32 -3.23 8.82
CA LEU A 32 -1.46 -2.38 9.64
C LEU A 32 -0.01 -2.84 9.50
N ALA A 33 0.86 -1.93 9.10
CA ALA A 33 2.27 -2.20 8.87
C ALA A 33 3.17 -1.34 9.77
N PRO A 34 4.29 -1.91 10.26
CA PRO A 34 5.27 -1.15 11.03
C PRO A 34 6.01 -0.14 10.14
N SER A 35 6.46 0.95 10.75
CA SER A 35 7.19 2.03 10.05
C SER A 35 8.41 1.56 9.25
N SER A 36 9.13 0.54 9.73
CA SER A 36 10.26 -0.04 9.00
C SER A 36 9.80 -0.64 7.67
N LEU A 37 8.75 -1.46 7.67
CA LEU A 37 8.18 -2.08 6.46
C LEU A 37 7.66 -1.00 5.50
N MET A 38 6.96 0.00 6.01
CA MET A 38 6.47 1.12 5.20
C MET A 38 7.60 1.89 4.52
N THR A 39 8.71 2.10 5.23
CA THR A 39 9.90 2.76 4.71
C THR A 39 10.62 1.88 3.69
N GLU A 40 10.74 0.58 3.95
CA GLU A 40 11.27 -0.39 2.99
C GLU A 40 10.46 -0.39 1.71
N ILE A 41 9.13 -0.45 1.79
CA ILE A 41 8.26 -0.40 0.61
C ILE A 41 8.44 0.94 -0.13
N ALA A 42 8.45 2.08 0.56
CA ALA A 42 8.61 3.38 -0.08
C ALA A 42 9.99 3.54 -0.77
N VAL A 43 11.04 2.94 -0.22
CA VAL A 43 12.40 3.05 -0.74
C VAL A 43 12.65 2.02 -1.85
N TYR A 44 12.25 0.78 -1.64
CA TYR A 44 12.51 -0.37 -2.52
C TYR A 44 11.44 -0.51 -3.61
N GLY A 45 10.27 0.09 -3.43
CA GLY A 45 9.15 0.14 -4.36
C GLY A 45 8.28 -1.12 -4.34
N LEU A 46 8.90 -2.30 -4.45
CA LEU A 46 8.20 -3.59 -4.31
C LEU A 46 8.80 -4.35 -3.12
N PRO A 47 8.00 -5.14 -2.37
CA PRO A 47 8.45 -5.78 -1.13
C PRO A 47 9.65 -6.71 -1.31
N ILE A 48 9.87 -7.27 -2.51
CA ILE A 48 10.95 -8.20 -2.77
C ILE A 48 11.66 -7.85 -4.09
N ARG A 49 12.94 -7.45 -3.99
CA ARG A 49 13.83 -7.13 -5.13
C ARG A 49 15.24 -7.65 -4.88
N MET A 50 16.07 -7.67 -5.94
CA MET A 50 17.49 -8.01 -5.83
C MET A 50 18.23 -7.08 -4.85
N PRO A 51 19.20 -7.59 -4.08
CA PRO A 51 20.02 -6.77 -3.21
C PRO A 51 20.89 -5.81 -4.03
N HIS A 52 20.85 -4.52 -3.71
CA HIS A 52 21.72 -3.51 -4.32
C HIS A 52 22.04 -2.38 -3.33
N TRP A 53 23.31 -1.96 -3.27
CA TRP A 53 23.81 -1.01 -2.25
C TRP A 53 23.11 0.36 -2.30
N SER A 54 22.69 0.82 -3.49
CA SER A 54 22.02 2.11 -3.63
C SER A 54 20.69 2.19 -2.88
N PHE A 55 20.03 1.05 -2.66
CA PHE A 55 18.80 0.97 -1.88
C PHE A 55 19.05 1.23 -0.40
N GLY A 56 20.17 0.73 0.15
CA GLY A 56 20.59 1.05 1.52
C GLY A 56 20.85 2.55 1.71
N VAL A 57 21.50 3.19 0.75
CA VAL A 57 21.72 4.64 0.77
C VAL A 57 20.39 5.41 0.77
N ARG A 58 19.45 5.04 -0.11
CA ARG A 58 18.12 5.66 -0.15
C ARG A 58 17.33 5.44 1.14
N TYR A 59 17.46 4.27 1.76
CA TYR A 59 16.82 3.95 3.03
C TYR A 59 17.30 4.88 4.15
N ILE A 60 18.61 5.08 4.26
CA ILE A 60 19.20 6.03 5.21
C ILE A 60 18.69 7.45 4.96
N HIS A 61 18.64 7.90 3.71
CA HIS A 61 18.09 9.22 3.40
C HIS A 61 16.62 9.37 3.81
N GLN A 62 15.80 8.33 3.62
CA GLN A 62 14.40 8.34 4.01
C GLN A 62 14.24 8.39 5.54
N LEU A 63 15.01 7.59 6.27
CA LEU A 63 15.04 7.61 7.74
C LEU A 63 15.44 8.99 8.28
N VAL A 64 16.47 9.62 7.72
CA VAL A 64 16.91 10.96 8.16
C VAL A 64 15.83 12.00 7.88
N ARG A 65 15.13 11.93 6.75
CA ARG A 65 14.00 12.84 6.46
C ARG A 65 12.84 12.65 7.42
N GLN A 66 12.51 11.40 7.75
CA GLN A 66 11.48 11.07 8.73
C GLN A 66 11.85 11.57 10.13
N SER A 67 13.10 11.39 10.57
CA SER A 67 13.55 11.84 11.89
C SER A 67 13.57 13.36 12.04
N MET A 68 13.77 14.09 10.93
CA MET A 68 13.64 15.56 10.89
C MET A 68 12.17 16.04 10.79
N GLY A 69 11.19 15.12 10.79
CA GLY A 69 9.77 15.47 10.68
C GLY A 69 9.34 15.97 9.29
N HIS A 70 10.21 15.86 8.28
CA HIS A 70 9.96 16.39 6.92
C HIS A 70 9.24 15.40 5.99
N SER A 71 8.97 14.18 6.45
CA SER A 71 8.28 13.16 5.67
C SER A 71 7.65 12.14 6.63
N ARG A 72 6.32 12.02 6.62
CA ARG A 72 5.61 10.95 7.31
C ARG A 72 4.84 10.16 6.27
N ILE A 73 4.96 8.84 6.32
CA ILE A 73 4.20 7.93 5.45
C ILE A 73 2.98 7.51 6.25
N PHE A 74 1.79 7.77 5.73
CA PHE A 74 0.54 7.36 6.37
C PHE A 74 0.05 6.04 5.78
N GLU A 75 0.18 5.88 4.46
CA GLU A 75 -0.18 4.69 3.71
C GLU A 75 0.80 4.38 2.58
N VAL A 76 0.76 3.13 2.14
CA VAL A 76 1.25 2.70 0.84
C VAL A 76 0.22 1.75 0.25
N MET A 77 -0.16 1.97 -1.02
CA MET A 77 -1.13 1.10 -1.69
C MET A 77 -0.63 0.60 -3.03
N PHE A 78 -0.95 -0.66 -3.32
CA PHE A 78 -0.70 -1.31 -4.58
C PHE A 78 -2.04 -1.53 -5.30
N PRO A 79 -2.29 -0.83 -6.42
CA PRO A 79 -3.47 -1.07 -7.23
C PRO A 79 -3.49 -2.50 -7.77
N GLY A 80 -4.64 -3.17 -7.68
CA GLY A 80 -4.79 -4.57 -8.06
C GLY A 80 -6.22 -5.06 -7.87
N ASP A 81 -6.44 -6.35 -8.16
CA ASP A 81 -7.68 -7.07 -7.83
C ASP A 81 -7.32 -8.34 -7.03
N PRO A 82 -7.24 -8.26 -5.69
CA PRO A 82 -7.59 -7.12 -4.83
C PRO A 82 -6.52 -6.01 -4.79
N CYS A 83 -6.92 -4.82 -4.35
CA CYS A 83 -6.01 -3.72 -4.05
C CYS A 83 -5.48 -3.89 -2.62
N HIS A 84 -4.16 -3.87 -2.46
CA HIS A 84 -3.53 -4.00 -1.14
C HIS A 84 -3.12 -2.65 -0.59
N ALA A 85 -3.57 -2.30 0.61
CA ALA A 85 -3.29 -1.04 1.27
C ALA A 85 -2.68 -1.25 2.66
N TYR A 86 -1.45 -0.77 2.84
CA TYR A 86 -0.74 -0.79 4.10
C TYR A 86 -0.92 0.54 4.80
N LEU A 87 -1.46 0.51 6.02
CA LEU A 87 -1.65 1.66 6.90
C LEU A 87 -0.57 1.65 7.98
N MET A 88 -0.03 2.82 8.32
CA MET A 88 0.99 2.92 9.38
C MET A 88 0.38 2.58 10.76
N ASP A 89 1.01 1.66 11.49
CA ASP A 89 0.58 1.24 12.84
C ASP A 89 0.65 2.36 13.89
N GLY A 90 1.58 3.31 13.71
CA GLY A 90 1.74 4.49 14.56
C GLY A 90 0.75 5.63 14.28
N ASN A 91 -0.22 5.45 13.37
CA ASN A 91 -1.30 6.41 13.16
C ASN A 91 -2.39 6.25 14.23
N THR A 92 -3.00 7.35 14.61
CA THR A 92 -4.24 7.36 15.39
C THR A 92 -5.39 6.76 14.58
N ILE A 93 -6.45 6.32 15.27
CA ILE A 93 -7.66 5.80 14.61
C ILE A 93 -8.25 6.84 13.64
N ALA A 94 -8.26 8.11 14.04
CA ALA A 94 -8.76 9.20 13.18
C ALA A 94 -7.90 9.40 11.92
N GLU A 95 -6.57 9.35 12.05
CA GLU A 95 -5.66 9.39 10.91
C GLU A 95 -5.91 8.20 9.96
N ASN A 96 -5.96 6.97 10.47
CA ASN A 96 -6.21 5.78 9.65
C ASN A 96 -7.61 5.77 9.04
N THR A 97 -8.61 6.36 9.69
CA THR A 97 -9.97 6.53 9.13
C THR A 97 -9.95 7.47 7.92
N LEU A 98 -9.28 8.62 8.03
CA LEU A 98 -9.14 9.57 6.92
C LEU A 98 -8.35 8.95 5.76
N VAL A 99 -7.27 8.26 6.07
CA VAL A 99 -6.42 7.57 5.10
C VAL A 99 -7.17 6.44 4.41
N THR A 100 -8.02 5.71 5.12
CA THR A 100 -8.89 4.69 4.51
C THR A 100 -9.80 5.30 3.45
N ALA A 101 -10.46 6.41 3.77
CA ALA A 101 -11.29 7.13 2.80
C ALA A 101 -10.48 7.60 1.58
N HIS A 102 -9.25 8.06 1.82
CA HIS A 102 -8.30 8.45 0.76
C HIS A 102 -7.92 7.27 -0.15
N VAL A 103 -7.56 6.12 0.43
CA VAL A 103 -7.23 4.88 -0.28
C VAL A 103 -8.40 4.41 -1.14
N LEU A 104 -9.63 4.44 -0.64
CA LEU A 104 -10.81 4.05 -1.43
C LEU A 104 -10.96 4.94 -2.69
N GLY A 105 -10.72 6.24 -2.57
CA GLY A 105 -10.70 7.15 -3.72
C GLY A 105 -9.57 6.83 -4.71
N HIS A 106 -8.39 6.45 -4.22
CA HIS A 106 -7.31 6.00 -5.07
C HIS A 106 -7.60 4.65 -5.75
N ALA A 107 -8.28 3.73 -5.08
CA ALA A 107 -8.67 2.44 -5.66
C ALA A 107 -9.66 2.63 -6.80
N ASP A 108 -10.65 3.52 -6.63
CA ASP A 108 -11.58 3.91 -7.69
C ASP A 108 -10.85 4.56 -8.87
N PHE A 109 -10.00 5.55 -8.59
CA PHE A 109 -9.21 6.22 -9.62
C PHE A 109 -8.33 5.23 -10.39
N ALA A 110 -7.66 4.31 -9.70
CA ALA A 110 -6.79 3.33 -10.35
C ALA A 110 -7.57 2.36 -11.24
N LYS A 111 -8.79 1.97 -10.86
CA LYS A 111 -9.64 1.11 -11.69
C LYS A 111 -10.18 1.86 -12.92
N ASN A 112 -10.63 3.10 -12.73
CA ASN A 112 -11.40 3.83 -13.75
C ASN A 112 -10.55 4.76 -14.62
N ASN A 113 -9.29 5.01 -14.27
CA ASN A 113 -8.39 5.81 -15.08
C ASN A 113 -7.86 5.03 -16.29
N LEU A 114 -8.03 5.58 -17.50
CA LEU A 114 -7.62 4.95 -18.76
C LEU A 114 -6.16 4.49 -18.83
N LEU A 115 -5.24 5.24 -18.21
CA LEU A 115 -3.83 4.89 -18.21
C LEU A 115 -3.58 3.71 -17.27
N PHE A 116 -4.15 3.73 -16.07
CA PHE A 116 -4.01 2.66 -15.09
C PHE A 116 -4.69 1.37 -15.54
N ALA A 117 -5.89 1.46 -16.13
CA ALA A 117 -6.60 0.31 -16.70
C ALA A 117 -5.75 -0.41 -17.76
N ARG A 118 -5.11 0.35 -18.67
CA ARG A 118 -4.17 -0.23 -19.66
C ARG A 118 -2.97 -0.90 -19.02
N PHE A 119 -2.38 -0.30 -17.99
CA PHE A 119 -1.28 -0.94 -17.27
C PHE A 119 -1.73 -2.22 -16.56
N HIS A 120 -2.92 -2.22 -15.97
CA HIS A 120 -3.51 -3.38 -15.33
C HIS A 120 -3.75 -4.52 -16.33
N GLU A 121 -4.24 -4.23 -17.53
CA GLU A 121 -4.39 -5.22 -18.61
C GLU A 121 -3.05 -5.80 -19.09
N GLN A 122 -2.00 -4.97 -19.18
CA GLN A 122 -0.69 -5.38 -19.69
C GLN A 122 0.17 -6.12 -18.65
N ALA A 123 0.22 -5.58 -17.44
CA ALA A 123 1.08 -6.07 -16.36
C ALA A 123 0.36 -7.04 -15.43
N GLY A 124 -0.97 -7.12 -15.47
CA GLY A 124 -1.80 -7.88 -14.54
C GLY A 124 -2.15 -7.10 -13.26
N GLY A 125 -3.17 -7.56 -12.55
CA GLY A 125 -3.62 -6.99 -11.27
C GLY A 125 -2.87 -7.47 -10.04
N ASN A 126 -2.07 -8.52 -10.15
CA ASN A 126 -1.44 -9.22 -9.03
C ASN A 126 0.01 -8.76 -8.85
N ILE A 127 0.21 -7.46 -8.64
CA ILE A 127 1.52 -6.81 -8.63
C ILE A 127 2.42 -7.41 -7.52
N ILE A 128 1.86 -7.69 -6.35
CA ILE A 128 2.61 -8.22 -5.20
C ILE A 128 3.05 -9.66 -5.47
N GLU A 129 2.15 -10.51 -5.97
CA GLU A 129 2.43 -11.91 -6.29
C GLU A 129 3.49 -12.01 -7.39
N MET A 130 3.40 -11.16 -8.41
CA MET A 130 4.36 -11.12 -9.50
C MET A 130 5.74 -10.68 -9.02
N ALA A 131 5.80 -9.65 -8.16
CA ALA A 131 7.06 -9.22 -7.53
C ALA A 131 7.67 -10.35 -6.70
N ALA A 132 6.87 -11.03 -5.88
CA ALA A 132 7.33 -12.14 -5.06
C ALA A 132 7.81 -13.34 -5.90
N ALA A 133 7.11 -13.68 -6.98
CA ALA A 133 7.52 -14.73 -7.90
C ALA A 133 8.83 -14.38 -8.65
N HIS A 134 9.03 -13.11 -9.00
CA HIS A 134 10.28 -12.67 -9.63
C HIS A 134 11.46 -12.77 -8.66
N ALA A 135 11.28 -12.32 -7.42
CA ALA A 135 12.34 -12.40 -6.42
C ALA A 135 12.74 -13.84 -6.07
N ARG A 136 11.76 -14.75 -5.94
CA ARG A 136 12.05 -16.18 -5.73
C ARG A 136 12.93 -16.77 -6.84
N ARG A 137 12.66 -16.43 -8.10
CA ARG A 137 13.46 -16.88 -9.25
C ARG A 137 14.90 -16.36 -9.19
N ILE A 138 15.09 -15.10 -8.81
CA ILE A 138 16.43 -14.53 -8.63
C ILE A 138 17.17 -15.26 -7.52
N GLN A 139 16.52 -15.50 -6.38
CA GLN A 139 17.14 -16.19 -5.25
C GLN A 139 17.60 -17.60 -5.64
N GLN A 140 16.74 -18.36 -6.34
CA GLN A 140 17.10 -19.67 -6.86
C GLN A 140 18.35 -19.63 -7.74
N ALA A 141 18.46 -18.65 -8.65
CA ALA A 141 19.62 -18.50 -9.53
C ALA A 141 20.91 -18.04 -8.81
N ILE A 142 20.81 -17.46 -7.61
CA ILE A 142 21.96 -17.11 -6.77
C ILE A 142 22.45 -18.32 -5.96
N ASP A 143 21.52 -19.19 -5.56
CA ASP A 143 21.81 -20.36 -4.73
C ASP A 143 22.36 -21.56 -5.54
N GLU A 144 22.18 -21.55 -6.88
CA GLU A 144 22.78 -22.50 -7.85
C GLU A 144 24.26 -22.19 -8.16
#